data_AF-A0A9C8E1E0-F1
#
_entry.id   AF-A0A9C8E1E0-F1
#
_cell.length_a   1.000
_cell.length_b   1.000
_cell.length_c   1.000
_cell.angle_alpha   90.00
_cell.angle_beta   90.00
_cell.angle_gamma   90.00
#
_symmetry.space_group_name_H-M   'P 1'
#
loop_
_entity.id
_entity.type
_entity.pdbx_description
1 polymer ?
#
loop_
_entity_poly.entity_id
_entity_poly.type
_entity_poly.pdbx_seq_one_letter_code
_entity_poly.pdbx_strand_id
1 'polypeptide(L)'
;MRLLKLILLLILLYGLFGCAPQTEKAPPNNPPPLAITENLSQTKLALDNSKALGYLGEQYEKAQRYDEAVTLTRRAIFNAQQANALAWLIRWQWQLGRIFQAQRKTNQAIPAYQQAVQLLVPEDTFRWEMTGCQASGDFSFYEKLRPLFFELADLLLQRAATEKNPTKKQRDLQQVRDTIEQLKTADIENYYGDCVAAFQQKKQRVDNIDDPHAAVIYPILLDERLELLVSFPRKDSPPPIQRVAVPVGRDKIRDTVLLFHKELQAGRDDWESTRYLI
;
A
#
# COMPACT_ATOMS: atom_id res chain seq x y z
N MET A 1 36.02 16.86 40.57
CA MET A 1 35.11 15.75 40.95
C MET A 1 34.31 16.11 42.20
N ARG A 2 33.26 16.93 42.09
CA ARG A 2 32.19 17.12 43.09
C ARG A 2 31.02 18.02 42.62
N LEU A 3 30.94 18.31 41.31
CA LEU A 3 29.81 19.06 40.70
C LEU A 3 28.99 18.26 39.67
N LEU A 4 29.41 17.03 39.32
CA LEU A 4 28.72 16.22 38.29
C LEU A 4 27.63 15.28 38.86
N LYS A 5 27.45 15.22 40.18
CA LYS A 5 26.45 14.36 40.83
C LYS A 5 25.10 15.05 41.11
N LEU A 6 24.96 16.34 40.84
CA LEU A 6 23.73 17.09 41.11
C LEU A 6 22.79 17.24 39.90
N ILE A 7 23.24 16.90 38.69
CA ILE A 7 22.43 16.98 37.46
C ILE A 7 21.68 15.65 37.20
N LEU A 8 22.11 14.55 37.83
CA LEU A 8 21.51 13.23 37.61
C LEU A 8 20.28 12.92 38.48
N LEU A 9 19.83 13.86 39.33
CA LEU A 9 18.69 13.65 40.24
C LEU A 9 17.43 14.47 39.90
N LEU A 10 17.47 15.27 38.82
CA LEU A 10 16.34 16.11 38.39
C LEU A 10 15.60 15.61 37.14
N ILE A 11 15.98 14.45 36.60
CA ILE A 11 15.33 13.83 35.43
C ILE A 11 14.43 12.63 35.83
N LEU A 12 14.38 12.27 37.11
CA LEU A 12 13.52 11.19 37.65
C LEU A 12 12.19 11.69 38.25
N LEU A 13 11.64 12.80 37.75
CA LEU A 13 10.33 13.31 38.18
C LEU A 13 9.42 13.83 37.06
N TYR A 14 9.56 13.25 35.86
CA TYR A 14 8.52 13.31 34.82
C TYR A 14 8.10 11.89 34.42
N GLY A 15 7.61 11.16 35.42
CA GLY A 15 6.93 9.89 35.23
C GLY A 15 5.78 9.86 36.22
N LEU A 16 4.63 10.42 35.80
CA LEU A 16 3.27 10.26 36.32
C LEU A 16 2.43 11.46 35.84
N PHE A 17 2.08 11.47 34.55
CA PHE A 17 0.82 12.10 34.14
C PHE A 17 -0.11 10.98 33.71
N GLY A 18 -0.91 10.56 34.69
CA GLY A 18 -2.10 9.76 34.43
C GLY A 18 -3.05 10.52 33.51
N CYS A 19 -3.86 9.73 32.81
CA CYS A 19 -5.05 10.17 32.10
C CYS A 19 -5.94 10.99 33.05
N ALA A 20 -5.87 12.31 32.98
CA ALA A 20 -6.84 13.21 33.57
C ALA A 20 -7.66 13.81 32.41
N PRO A 21 -8.99 13.67 32.40
CA PRO A 21 -9.82 14.39 31.44
C PRO A 21 -9.67 15.89 31.76
N GLN A 22 -9.01 16.63 30.88
CA GLN A 22 -9.11 18.08 30.91
C GLN A 22 -10.53 18.47 30.50
N THR A 23 -11.41 18.64 31.48
CA THR A 23 -12.59 19.48 31.31
C THR A 23 -12.11 20.93 31.39
N GLU A 24 -11.49 21.41 30.32
CA GLU A 24 -11.33 22.85 30.12
C GLU A 24 -12.74 23.39 29.83
N LYS A 25 -13.37 23.96 30.86
CA LYS A 25 -14.63 24.67 30.71
C LYS A 25 -14.41 25.80 29.71
N ALA A 26 -15.04 25.68 28.54
CA ALA A 26 -15.11 26.74 27.55
C ALA A 26 -15.58 28.06 28.22
N PRO A 27 -14.91 29.20 27.99
CA PRO A 27 -15.42 30.48 28.43
C PRO A 27 -16.77 30.76 27.74
N PRO A 28 -17.80 31.25 28.46
CA PRO A 28 -19.08 31.52 27.84
C PRO A 28 -18.94 32.75 26.93
N ASN A 29 -19.41 32.60 25.68
CA ASN A 29 -19.80 33.67 24.76
C ASN A 29 -18.70 34.51 24.07
N ASN A 30 -17.63 33.89 23.56
CA ASN A 30 -16.92 34.47 22.41
C ASN A 30 -17.15 33.59 21.18
N PRO A 31 -17.88 34.05 20.14
CA PRO A 31 -17.96 33.32 18.89
C PRO A 31 -16.53 33.18 18.33
N PRO A 32 -16.13 31.99 17.86
CA PRO A 32 -14.82 31.83 17.23
C PRO A 32 -14.64 32.86 16.11
N PRO A 33 -13.43 33.40 15.90
CA PRO A 33 -13.16 34.39 14.86
C PRO A 33 -13.77 33.96 13.52
N LEU A 34 -14.49 34.86 12.86
CA LEU A 34 -15.20 34.59 11.59
C LEU A 34 -14.30 33.93 10.53
N ALA A 35 -13.00 34.24 10.53
CA ALA A 35 -12.03 33.61 9.63
C ALA A 35 -11.81 32.11 9.88
N ILE A 36 -11.92 31.66 11.14
CA ILE A 36 -11.79 30.24 11.51
C ILE A 36 -13.07 29.48 11.14
N THR A 37 -14.24 30.07 11.38
CA THR A 37 -15.53 29.44 11.02
C THR A 37 -15.75 29.39 9.51
N GLU A 38 -15.33 30.44 8.79
CA GLU A 38 -15.35 30.48 7.34
C GLU A 38 -14.44 29.39 6.74
N ASN A 39 -13.21 29.27 7.23
CA ASN A 39 -12.27 28.24 6.76
C ASN A 39 -12.76 26.81 7.08
N LEU A 40 -13.33 26.57 8.27
CA LEU A 40 -13.97 25.30 8.62
C LEU A 40 -15.16 24.98 7.71
N SER A 41 -16.00 25.98 7.39
CA SER A 41 -17.14 25.80 6.48
C SER A 41 -16.72 25.51 5.04
N GLN A 42 -15.68 26.18 4.55
CA GLN A 42 -15.12 25.97 3.21
C GLN A 42 -14.46 24.58 3.10
N THR A 43 -13.71 24.18 4.12
CA THR A 43 -13.10 22.84 4.20
C THR A 43 -14.18 21.74 4.18
N LYS A 44 -15.26 21.93 4.95
CA LYS A 44 -16.40 21.00 4.96
C LYS A 44 -17.10 20.94 3.61
N LEU A 45 -17.36 22.09 2.98
CA LEU A 45 -17.98 22.15 1.65
C LEU A 45 -17.11 21.47 0.59
N ALA A 46 -15.79 21.67 0.62
CA ALA A 46 -14.86 20.98 -0.25
C ALA A 46 -14.91 19.46 -0.03
N LEU A 47 -14.96 18.98 1.21
CA LEU A 47 -15.10 17.56 1.51
C LEU A 47 -16.40 16.97 0.94
N ASP A 48 -17.53 17.66 1.15
CA ASP A 48 -18.84 17.20 0.67
C ASP A 48 -18.90 17.18 -0.87
N ASN A 49 -18.35 18.20 -1.52
CA ASN A 49 -18.19 18.25 -2.98
C ASN A 49 -17.30 17.11 -3.49
N SER A 50 -16.18 16.83 -2.81
CA SER A 50 -15.28 15.73 -3.15
C SER A 50 -16.02 14.40 -3.16
N LYS A 51 -16.77 14.10 -2.09
CA LYS A 51 -17.55 12.87 -1.97
C LYS A 51 -18.60 12.77 -3.07
N ALA A 52 -19.42 13.80 -3.24
CA ALA A 52 -20.50 13.80 -4.22
C ALA A 52 -19.99 13.60 -5.65
N LEU A 53 -18.95 14.34 -6.04
CA LEU A 53 -18.34 14.24 -7.36
C LEU A 53 -17.64 12.89 -7.57
N GLY A 54 -16.93 12.38 -6.57
CA GLY A 54 -16.22 11.11 -6.67
C GLY A 54 -17.18 9.93 -6.84
N TYR A 55 -18.23 9.87 -6.01
CA TYR A 55 -19.28 8.87 -6.14
C TYR A 55 -20.03 8.97 -7.46
N LEU A 56 -20.35 10.18 -7.92
CA LEU A 56 -20.98 10.36 -9.23
C LEU A 56 -20.06 9.86 -10.34
N GLY A 57 -18.77 10.18 -10.29
CA GLY A 57 -17.77 9.63 -11.20
C GLY A 57 -17.71 8.10 -11.16
N GLU A 58 -17.92 7.49 -9.98
CA GLU A 58 -17.94 6.02 -9.82
C GLU A 58 -19.18 5.40 -10.50
N GLN A 59 -20.33 6.09 -10.46
CA GLN A 59 -21.51 5.67 -11.22
C GLN A 59 -21.27 5.75 -12.73
N TYR A 60 -20.60 6.81 -13.21
CA TYR A 60 -20.22 6.94 -14.61
C TYR A 60 -19.16 5.90 -15.03
N GLU A 61 -18.20 5.57 -14.16
CA GLU A 61 -17.25 4.46 -14.36
C GLU A 61 -18.00 3.13 -14.56
N LYS A 62 -18.94 2.81 -13.67
CA LYS A 62 -19.79 1.61 -13.75
C LYS A 62 -20.66 1.57 -15.01
N ALA A 63 -21.15 2.73 -15.44
CA ALA A 63 -21.90 2.90 -16.69
C ALA A 63 -21.02 2.95 -17.95
N GLN A 64 -19.69 2.73 -17.83
CA GLN A 64 -18.71 2.78 -18.91
C GLN A 64 -18.64 4.14 -19.65
N ARG A 65 -19.15 5.20 -19.01
CA ARG A 65 -19.10 6.60 -19.48
C ARG A 65 -17.83 7.25 -18.98
N TYR A 66 -16.72 6.78 -19.53
CA TYR A 66 -15.40 7.01 -18.94
C TYR A 66 -14.94 8.47 -19.02
N ASP A 67 -15.30 9.24 -20.05
CA ASP A 67 -14.83 10.62 -20.18
C ASP A 67 -15.53 11.55 -19.15
N GLU A 68 -16.81 11.34 -18.88
CA GLU A 68 -17.52 11.98 -17.78
C GLU A 68 -16.97 11.53 -16.43
N ALA A 69 -16.69 10.23 -16.27
CA ALA A 69 -16.09 9.69 -15.05
C ALA A 69 -14.74 10.35 -14.74
N VAL A 70 -13.81 10.43 -15.71
CA VAL A 70 -12.52 11.11 -15.55
C VAL A 70 -12.70 12.55 -15.09
N THR A 71 -13.64 13.27 -15.73
CA THR A 71 -13.88 14.70 -15.43
C THR A 71 -14.35 14.88 -13.98
N LEU A 72 -15.30 14.06 -13.54
CA LEU A 72 -15.84 14.13 -12.18
C LEU A 72 -14.84 13.66 -11.14
N THR A 73 -14.12 12.56 -11.38
CA THR A 73 -13.08 12.05 -10.47
C THR A 73 -11.94 13.06 -10.30
N ARG A 74 -11.52 13.77 -11.35
CA ARG A 74 -10.51 14.84 -11.23
C ARG A 74 -10.99 16.00 -10.37
N ARG A 75 -12.26 16.41 -10.52
CA ARG A 75 -12.84 17.44 -9.65
C ARG A 75 -12.96 16.95 -8.20
N ALA A 76 -13.26 15.68 -8.00
CA ALA A 76 -13.29 15.06 -6.67
C ALA A 76 -11.91 15.05 -5.99
N ILE A 77 -10.85 14.71 -6.74
CA ILE A 77 -9.45 14.79 -6.31
C ILE A 77 -9.09 16.22 -5.88
N PHE A 78 -9.40 17.22 -6.70
CA PHE A 78 -9.13 18.62 -6.40
C PHE A 78 -9.81 19.09 -5.10
N ASN A 79 -11.07 18.69 -4.90
CA ASN A 79 -11.81 19.01 -3.68
C ASN A 79 -11.28 18.22 -2.46
N ALA A 80 -10.83 16.98 -2.63
CA ALA A 80 -10.21 16.19 -1.55
C ALA A 80 -8.90 16.83 -1.08
N GLN A 81 -8.09 17.35 -2.02
CA GLN A 81 -6.85 18.07 -1.71
C GLN A 81 -7.13 19.35 -0.93
N GLN A 82 -8.09 20.18 -1.37
CA GLN A 82 -8.49 21.38 -0.64
C GLN A 82 -8.98 21.10 0.78
N ALA A 83 -9.70 19.99 0.95
CA ALA A 83 -10.21 19.57 2.25
C ALA A 83 -9.16 18.84 3.12
N ASN A 84 -7.92 18.66 2.65
CA ASN A 84 -6.90 17.80 3.27
C ASN A 84 -7.41 16.39 3.60
N ALA A 85 -8.30 15.86 2.77
CA ALA A 85 -9.05 14.63 3.02
C ALA A 85 -8.32 13.41 2.42
N LEU A 86 -7.24 12.97 3.07
CA LEU A 86 -6.31 11.97 2.55
C LEU A 86 -6.98 10.65 2.11
N ALA A 87 -7.86 10.09 2.94
CA ALA A 87 -8.55 8.84 2.62
C ALA A 87 -9.40 8.95 1.33
N TRP A 88 -10.04 10.09 1.12
CA TRP A 88 -10.81 10.36 -0.10
C TRP A 88 -9.91 10.61 -1.30
N LEU A 89 -8.78 11.31 -1.09
CA LEU A 89 -7.78 11.52 -2.14
C LEU A 89 -7.24 10.19 -2.66
N ILE A 90 -6.86 9.26 -1.78
CA ILE A 90 -6.40 7.91 -2.16
C ILE A 90 -7.48 7.19 -2.96
N ARG A 91 -8.73 7.18 -2.48
CA ARG A 91 -9.86 6.53 -3.15
C ARG A 91 -10.05 7.06 -4.57
N TRP A 92 -10.01 8.37 -4.76
CA TRP A 92 -10.25 9.00 -6.05
C TRP A 92 -9.06 8.87 -7.01
N GLN A 93 -7.82 8.84 -6.50
CA GLN A 93 -6.65 8.51 -7.31
C GLN A 93 -6.72 7.07 -7.82
N TRP A 94 -7.12 6.12 -6.97
CA TRP A 94 -7.33 4.74 -7.39
C TRP A 94 -8.44 4.62 -8.45
N GLN A 95 -9.57 5.29 -8.24
CA GLN A 95 -10.66 5.35 -9.21
C GLN A 95 -10.21 5.92 -10.56
N LEU A 96 -9.44 7.01 -10.56
CA LEU A 96 -8.90 7.61 -11.78
C LEU A 96 -7.99 6.62 -12.53
N GLY A 97 -7.17 5.87 -11.78
CA GLY A 97 -6.35 4.77 -12.30
C GLY A 97 -7.19 3.71 -13.01
N ARG A 98 -8.21 3.17 -12.35
CA ARG A 98 -9.12 2.15 -12.92
C ARG A 98 -9.82 2.64 -14.18
N ILE A 99 -10.30 3.89 -14.18
CA ILE A 99 -10.96 4.47 -15.35
C ILE A 99 -9.98 4.53 -16.54
N PHE A 100 -8.74 5.00 -16.33
CA PHE A 100 -7.75 5.03 -17.40
C PHE A 100 -7.33 3.63 -17.86
N GLN A 101 -7.23 2.67 -16.94
CA GLN A 101 -6.97 1.27 -17.28
C GLN A 101 -8.09 0.70 -18.17
N ALA A 102 -9.35 0.93 -17.82
CA ALA A 102 -10.50 0.50 -18.63
C ALA A 102 -10.49 1.10 -20.05
N GLN A 103 -9.98 2.34 -20.19
CA GLN A 103 -9.76 3.00 -21.47
C GLN A 103 -8.48 2.54 -22.21
N ARG A 104 -7.72 1.58 -21.68
CA ARG A 104 -6.39 1.14 -22.17
C ARG A 104 -5.34 2.26 -22.23
N LYS A 105 -5.52 3.32 -21.44
CA LYS A 105 -4.59 4.45 -21.33
C LYS A 105 -3.55 4.19 -20.24
N THR A 106 -2.76 3.12 -20.39
CA THR A 106 -1.80 2.64 -19.38
C THR A 106 -0.85 3.73 -18.87
N ASN A 107 -0.36 4.61 -19.75
CA ASN A 107 0.53 5.71 -19.37
C ASN A 107 -0.14 6.78 -18.49
N GLN A 108 -1.47 6.90 -18.52
CA GLN A 108 -2.24 7.78 -17.64
C GLN A 108 -2.69 7.06 -16.36
N ALA A 109 -2.98 5.75 -16.46
CA ALA A 109 -3.36 4.93 -15.32
C ALA A 109 -2.24 4.84 -14.28
N ILE A 110 -1.02 4.50 -14.71
CA ILE A 110 0.11 4.24 -13.80
C ILE A 110 0.37 5.41 -12.83
N PRO A 111 0.47 6.69 -13.26
CA PRO A 111 0.63 7.81 -12.34
C PRO A 111 -0.50 7.94 -11.31
N ALA A 112 -1.76 7.72 -11.68
CA ALA A 112 -2.88 7.80 -10.74
C ALA A 112 -2.81 6.70 -9.66
N TYR A 113 -2.48 5.46 -10.07
CA TYR A 113 -2.20 4.37 -9.13
C TYR A 113 -0.99 4.65 -8.23
N GLN A 114 0.11 5.16 -8.79
CA GLN A 114 1.30 5.54 -8.01
C GLN A 114 0.97 6.60 -6.96
N GLN A 115 0.17 7.61 -7.31
CA GLN A 115 -0.28 8.62 -6.34
C GLN A 115 -1.08 7.99 -5.21
N ALA A 116 -2.03 7.10 -5.52
CA ALA A 116 -2.81 6.40 -4.51
C ALA A 116 -1.91 5.58 -3.55
N VAL A 117 -0.93 4.84 -4.09
CA VAL A 117 0.02 4.03 -3.29
C VAL A 117 0.98 4.89 -2.47
N GLN A 118 1.47 6.00 -3.02
CA GLN A 118 2.38 6.92 -2.31
C GLN A 118 1.68 7.61 -1.14
N LEU A 119 0.41 7.97 -1.29
CA LEU A 119 -0.38 8.62 -0.24
C LEU A 119 -0.71 7.70 0.94
N LEU A 120 -0.53 6.39 0.80
CA LEU A 120 -0.61 5.45 1.93
C LEU A 120 0.63 5.52 2.84
N VAL A 121 1.68 6.23 2.42
CA VAL A 121 2.92 6.45 3.17
C VAL A 121 2.85 7.87 3.75
N PRO A 122 2.35 8.04 4.97
CA PRO A 122 3.27 8.04 6.11
C PRO A 122 2.76 7.33 7.38
N GLU A 123 3.71 6.67 8.06
CA GLU A 123 3.61 5.78 9.24
C GLU A 123 3.11 6.45 10.54
N ASP A 124 3.06 7.79 10.66
CA ASP A 124 2.87 8.41 11.99
C ASP A 124 1.45 8.92 12.26
N THR A 125 0.70 9.32 11.23
CA THR A 125 -0.62 9.96 11.41
C THR A 125 -1.78 9.01 11.12
N PHE A 126 -1.58 8.06 10.21
CA PHE A 126 -2.64 7.16 9.75
C PHE A 126 -3.01 6.08 10.78
N ARG A 127 -2.09 5.75 11.69
CA ARG A 127 -2.33 4.78 12.78
C ARG A 127 -3.22 5.30 13.91
N TRP A 128 -3.44 6.62 14.06
CA TRP A 128 -4.15 7.16 15.21
C TRP A 128 -5.53 7.75 14.89
N GLU A 129 -5.71 8.44 13.75
CA GLU A 129 -6.95 9.18 13.46
C GLU A 129 -8.14 8.29 13.03
N MET A 130 -7.91 7.05 12.62
CA MET A 130 -8.96 6.16 12.10
C MET A 130 -9.26 4.95 12.98
N THR A 131 -8.38 4.59 13.92
CA THR A 131 -8.48 3.35 14.72
C THR A 131 -8.50 3.66 16.22
N GLY A 132 -9.28 4.67 16.64
CA GLY A 132 -9.51 4.94 18.06
C GLY A 132 -9.69 3.62 18.80
N CYS A 133 -8.70 3.25 19.62
CA CYS A 133 -8.52 1.94 20.25
C CYS A 133 -9.01 0.75 19.41
N GLN A 134 -8.10 0.13 18.66
CA GLN A 134 -8.31 -1.11 17.90
C GLN A 134 -9.15 -2.13 18.70
N ALA A 135 -10.43 -2.26 18.34
CA ALA A 135 -11.21 -3.44 18.69
C ALA A 135 -10.62 -4.59 17.88
N SER A 136 -10.18 -5.63 18.57
CA SER A 136 -9.74 -6.89 17.98
C SER A 136 -10.90 -7.50 17.17
N GLY A 137 -10.80 -7.47 15.83
CA GLY A 137 -11.75 -8.19 14.96
C GLY A 137 -12.02 -7.59 13.58
N ASP A 138 -11.70 -6.33 13.31
CA ASP A 138 -11.99 -5.72 12.01
C ASP A 138 -10.83 -5.87 11.01
N PHE A 139 -11.13 -6.43 9.83
CA PHE A 139 -10.20 -6.55 8.69
C PHE A 139 -9.39 -5.27 8.49
N SER A 140 -8.07 -5.39 8.42
CA SER A 140 -7.19 -4.23 8.33
C SER A 140 -7.51 -3.43 7.06
N PHE A 141 -7.44 -2.10 7.18
CA PHE A 141 -7.59 -1.19 6.05
C PHE A 141 -6.67 -1.58 4.87
N TYR A 142 -5.48 -2.11 5.17
CA TYR A 142 -4.53 -2.61 4.18
C TYR A 142 -5.05 -3.81 3.39
N GLU A 143 -5.80 -4.74 4.01
CA GLU A 143 -6.39 -5.85 3.26
C GLU A 143 -7.35 -5.38 2.16
N LYS A 144 -8.15 -4.35 2.45
CA LYS A 144 -9.06 -3.75 1.46
C LYS A 144 -8.33 -3.05 0.33
N LEU A 145 -7.08 -2.64 0.56
CA LEU A 145 -6.24 -1.94 -0.41
C LEU A 145 -5.27 -2.85 -1.15
N ARG A 146 -5.16 -4.14 -0.80
CA ARG A 146 -4.36 -5.12 -1.56
C ARG A 146 -4.59 -5.05 -3.08
N PRO A 147 -5.84 -4.94 -3.59
CA PRO A 147 -6.08 -4.83 -5.03
C PRO A 147 -5.36 -3.65 -5.67
N LEU A 148 -5.27 -2.50 -5.01
CA LEU A 148 -4.56 -1.31 -5.53
C LEU A 148 -3.09 -1.62 -5.87
N PHE A 149 -2.38 -2.33 -5.00
CA PHE A 149 -0.97 -2.68 -5.19
C PHE A 149 -0.80 -3.69 -6.32
N PHE A 150 -1.64 -4.73 -6.37
CA PHE A 150 -1.60 -5.73 -7.44
C PHE A 150 -2.01 -5.16 -8.80
N GLU A 151 -3.00 -4.27 -8.86
CA GLU A 151 -3.40 -3.57 -10.08
C GLU A 151 -2.27 -2.67 -10.62
N LEU A 152 -1.59 -1.91 -9.75
CA LEU A 152 -0.42 -1.13 -10.16
C LEU A 152 0.72 -2.04 -10.67
N ALA A 153 1.02 -3.11 -9.94
CA ALA A 153 2.01 -4.09 -10.34
C ALA A 153 1.68 -4.72 -11.72
N ASP A 154 0.43 -5.11 -11.95
CA ASP A 154 -0.01 -5.67 -13.23
C ASP A 154 0.14 -4.64 -14.38
N LEU A 155 -0.27 -3.38 -14.17
CA LEU A 155 -0.10 -2.33 -15.17
C LEU A 155 1.37 -2.10 -15.55
N LEU A 156 2.28 -2.12 -14.58
CA LEU A 156 3.72 -2.00 -14.82
C LEU A 156 4.27 -3.23 -15.56
N LEU A 157 3.83 -4.45 -15.21
CA LEU A 157 4.19 -5.68 -15.91
C LEU A 157 3.72 -5.67 -17.37
N GLN A 158 2.49 -5.20 -17.62
CA GLN A 158 1.95 -5.03 -18.97
C GLN A 158 2.76 -4.02 -19.79
N ARG A 159 3.13 -2.87 -19.19
CA ARG A 159 4.00 -1.89 -19.85
C ARG A 159 5.38 -2.48 -20.16
N ALA A 160 6.00 -3.14 -19.18
CA ALA A 160 7.30 -3.80 -19.32
C ALA A 160 7.31 -4.92 -20.39
N ALA A 161 6.16 -5.54 -20.68
CA ALA A 161 6.01 -6.54 -21.74
C ALA A 161 6.20 -5.94 -23.15
N THR A 162 5.79 -4.69 -23.34
CA THR A 162 5.78 -4.01 -24.64
C THR A 162 6.93 -3.00 -24.80
N GLU A 163 7.60 -2.66 -23.70
CA GLU A 163 8.71 -1.70 -23.68
C GLU A 163 9.96 -2.26 -24.39
N LYS A 164 10.46 -1.50 -25.36
CA LYS A 164 11.64 -1.86 -26.16
C LYS A 164 12.94 -1.35 -25.53
N ASN A 165 12.87 -0.28 -24.75
CA ASN A 165 14.03 0.29 -24.07
C ASN A 165 14.36 -0.55 -22.82
N PRO A 166 15.54 -1.20 -22.77
CA PRO A 166 15.89 -2.11 -21.67
C PRO A 166 15.95 -1.40 -20.31
N THR A 167 16.40 -0.15 -20.26
CA THR A 167 16.47 0.64 -19.01
C THR A 167 15.08 0.97 -18.48
N LYS A 168 14.14 1.37 -19.35
CA LYS A 168 12.75 1.63 -18.93
C LYS A 168 12.06 0.35 -18.49
N LYS A 169 12.26 -0.75 -19.22
CA LYS A 169 11.75 -2.08 -18.84
C LYS A 169 12.26 -2.50 -17.45
N GLN A 170 13.55 -2.36 -17.19
CA GLN A 170 14.11 -2.69 -15.87
C GLN A 170 13.56 -1.80 -14.76
N ARG A 171 13.36 -0.50 -15.02
CA ARG A 171 12.72 0.41 -14.07
C ARG A 171 11.31 -0.05 -13.70
N ASP A 172 10.52 -0.46 -14.70
CA ASP A 172 9.16 -0.98 -14.45
C ASP A 172 9.19 -2.26 -13.61
N LEU A 173 10.07 -3.21 -13.93
CA LEU A 173 10.19 -4.46 -13.15
C LEU A 173 10.66 -4.23 -11.71
N GLN A 174 11.55 -3.25 -11.49
CA GLN A 174 11.96 -2.84 -10.15
C GLN A 174 10.77 -2.24 -9.39
N GLN A 175 10.02 -1.34 -10.04
CA GLN A 175 8.85 -0.72 -9.43
C GLN A 175 7.74 -1.72 -9.12
N VAL A 176 7.53 -2.76 -9.94
CA VAL A 176 6.62 -3.87 -9.66
C VAL A 176 6.96 -4.51 -8.32
N ARG A 177 8.23 -4.92 -8.15
CA ARG A 177 8.68 -5.56 -6.93
C ARG A 177 8.58 -4.61 -5.74
N ASP A 178 9.03 -3.37 -5.86
CA ASP A 178 9.01 -2.40 -4.77
C ASP A 178 7.56 -2.11 -4.32
N THR A 179 6.60 -2.08 -5.25
CA THR A 179 5.16 -1.93 -4.95
C THR A 179 4.63 -3.10 -4.11
N ILE A 180 4.98 -4.35 -4.47
CA ILE A 180 4.52 -5.54 -3.75
C ILE A 180 5.25 -5.70 -2.40
N GLU A 181 6.53 -5.32 -2.33
CA GLU A 181 7.29 -5.29 -1.07
C GLU A 181 6.73 -4.26 -0.08
N GLN A 182 6.25 -3.11 -0.58
CA GLN A 182 5.55 -2.13 0.25
C GLN A 182 4.28 -2.73 0.88
N LEU A 183 3.48 -3.46 0.09
CA LEU A 183 2.30 -4.15 0.61
C LEU A 183 2.68 -5.20 1.67
N LYS A 184 3.70 -6.03 1.40
CA LYS A 184 4.14 -7.06 2.36
C LYS A 184 4.66 -6.46 3.66
N THR A 185 5.33 -5.32 3.58
CA THR A 185 5.78 -4.58 4.77
C THR A 185 4.58 -4.17 5.63
N ALA A 186 3.55 -3.59 5.01
CA ALA A 186 2.32 -3.23 5.71
C ALA A 186 1.57 -4.45 6.29
N ASP A 187 1.58 -5.59 5.60
CA ASP A 187 1.00 -6.83 6.11
C ASP A 187 1.73 -7.34 7.38
N ILE A 188 3.07 -7.28 7.39
CA ILE A 188 3.89 -7.65 8.55
C ILE A 188 3.62 -6.71 9.72
N GLU A 189 3.60 -5.40 9.48
CA GLU A 189 3.29 -4.40 10.51
C GLU A 189 1.88 -4.58 11.08
N ASN A 190 0.90 -4.87 10.22
CA ASN A 190 -0.45 -5.14 10.67
C ASN A 190 -0.55 -6.43 11.51
N TYR A 191 0.21 -7.48 11.17
CA TYR A 191 0.19 -8.74 11.91
C TYR A 191 0.91 -8.66 13.26
N TYR A 192 2.08 -8.02 13.32
CA TYR A 192 2.91 -7.97 14.51
C TYR A 192 2.74 -6.69 15.35
N GLY A 193 2.07 -5.65 14.84
CA GLY A 193 1.82 -4.38 15.52
C GLY A 193 3.09 -3.61 15.88
N ASP A 194 3.08 -2.94 17.04
CA ASP A 194 4.18 -2.10 17.54
C ASP A 194 5.52 -2.85 17.74
N CYS A 195 5.51 -4.18 17.76
CA CYS A 195 6.71 -4.99 17.91
C CYS A 195 7.64 -4.95 16.68
N VAL A 196 7.15 -4.51 15.51
CA VAL A 196 7.95 -4.43 14.27
C VAL A 196 8.90 -3.24 14.23
N ALA A 197 8.64 -2.18 15.02
CA ALA A 197 9.46 -0.97 15.03
C ALA A 197 10.94 -1.23 15.38
N ALA A 198 11.21 -2.27 16.17
CA ALA A 198 12.58 -2.69 16.50
C ALA A 198 13.35 -3.34 15.33
N PHE A 199 12.65 -3.88 14.33
CA PHE A 199 13.23 -4.57 13.16
C PHE A 199 13.37 -3.66 11.93
N GLN A 200 12.63 -2.55 11.88
CA GLN A 200 12.68 -1.54 10.82
C GLN A 200 14.09 -1.00 10.52
N GLN A 201 14.99 -0.99 11.50
CA GLN A 201 16.38 -0.52 11.35
C GLN A 201 17.30 -1.48 10.56
N LYS A 202 16.81 -2.66 10.14
CA LYS A 202 17.56 -3.66 9.36
C LYS A 202 16.92 -3.98 8.00
N LYS A 203 16.22 -3.04 7.38
CA LYS A 203 15.66 -3.23 6.03
C LYS A 203 16.80 -3.37 5.01
N GLN A 204 16.96 -4.59 4.47
CA GLN A 204 17.91 -4.91 3.40
C GLN A 204 17.13 -5.31 2.14
N ARG A 205 17.61 -4.90 0.96
CA ARG A 205 16.99 -5.33 -0.30
C ARG A 205 17.17 -6.84 -0.47
N VAL A 206 16.15 -7.52 -0.98
CA VAL A 206 16.19 -8.96 -1.29
C VAL A 206 17.33 -9.34 -2.24
N ASP A 207 17.81 -8.40 -3.06
CA ASP A 207 18.92 -8.62 -3.99
C ASP A 207 20.30 -8.49 -3.34
N ASN A 208 20.40 -8.04 -2.09
CA ASN A 208 21.67 -7.89 -1.40
C ASN A 208 22.08 -9.23 -0.77
N ILE A 209 22.50 -10.17 -1.62
CA ILE A 209 22.96 -11.50 -1.25
C ILE A 209 24.43 -11.62 -1.65
N ASP A 210 25.28 -12.03 -0.72
CA ASP A 210 26.74 -12.09 -0.92
C ASP A 210 27.20 -13.28 -1.78
N ASP A 211 26.33 -14.28 -1.98
CA ASP A 211 26.60 -15.47 -2.78
C ASP A 211 26.36 -15.21 -4.29
N PRO A 212 27.41 -15.27 -5.13
CA PRO A 212 27.29 -15.05 -6.58
C PRO A 212 26.56 -16.18 -7.33
N HIS A 213 26.31 -17.32 -6.69
CA HIS A 213 25.56 -18.45 -7.25
C HIS A 213 24.09 -18.46 -6.82
N ALA A 214 23.68 -17.51 -5.97
CA ALA A 214 22.29 -17.39 -5.57
C ALA A 214 21.39 -16.87 -6.70
N ALA A 215 20.13 -17.28 -6.69
CA ALA A 215 19.07 -16.71 -7.50
C ALA A 215 17.94 -16.24 -6.59
N VAL A 216 17.43 -15.04 -6.83
CA VAL A 216 16.22 -14.53 -6.17
C VAL A 216 15.05 -14.81 -7.11
N ILE A 217 14.10 -15.61 -6.65
CA ILE A 217 12.86 -15.90 -7.37
C ILE A 217 11.73 -15.21 -6.63
N TYR A 218 11.08 -14.25 -7.28
CA TYR A 218 10.05 -13.43 -6.68
C TYR A 218 8.70 -13.67 -7.37
N PRO A 219 7.84 -14.54 -6.81
CA PRO A 219 6.53 -14.84 -7.38
C PRO A 219 5.50 -13.76 -7.05
N ILE A 220 4.71 -13.39 -8.06
CA ILE A 220 3.57 -12.47 -7.96
C ILE A 220 2.35 -13.18 -8.54
N LEU A 221 1.38 -13.50 -7.69
CA LEU A 221 0.17 -14.22 -8.07
C LEU A 221 -0.92 -13.22 -8.49
N LEU A 222 -1.06 -13.01 -9.80
CA LEU A 222 -2.19 -12.28 -10.39
C LEU A 222 -3.36 -13.24 -10.62
N ASP A 223 -4.55 -12.70 -10.89
CA ASP A 223 -5.78 -13.50 -11.00
C ASP A 223 -5.65 -14.59 -12.06
N GLU A 224 -5.21 -14.22 -13.26
CA GLU A 224 -5.14 -15.12 -14.43
C GLU A 224 -3.73 -15.69 -14.72
N ARG A 225 -2.69 -15.23 -14.01
CA ARG A 225 -1.32 -15.67 -14.27
C ARG A 225 -0.37 -15.51 -13.09
N LEU A 226 0.68 -16.32 -13.07
CA LEU A 226 1.81 -16.17 -12.17
C LEU A 226 2.94 -15.43 -12.88
N GLU A 227 3.48 -14.41 -12.24
CA GLU A 227 4.62 -13.66 -12.72
C GLU A 227 5.82 -13.96 -11.82
N LEU A 228 6.90 -14.44 -12.42
CA LEU A 228 8.15 -14.70 -11.73
C LEU A 228 9.15 -13.62 -12.13
N LEU A 229 9.61 -12.85 -11.15
CA LEU A 229 10.74 -11.95 -11.31
C LEU A 229 11.99 -12.65 -10.76
N VAL A 230 12.95 -12.93 -11.65
CA VAL A 230 14.18 -13.65 -11.33
C VAL A 230 15.36 -12.72 -11.44
N SER A 231 16.17 -12.61 -10.40
CA SER A 231 17.42 -11.85 -10.42
C SER A 231 18.57 -12.71 -9.90
N PHE A 232 19.78 -12.45 -10.42
CA PHE A 232 21.01 -13.12 -10.00
C PHE A 232 21.93 -12.06 -9.39
N PRO A 233 22.00 -11.96 -8.05
CA PRO A 233 22.78 -10.96 -7.32
C PRO A 233 24.22 -10.83 -7.84
N ARG A 234 24.71 -9.58 -7.92
CA ARG A 234 26.10 -9.25 -8.27
C ARG A 234 26.59 -8.15 -7.34
N LYS A 235 27.86 -8.23 -6.90
CA LYS A 235 28.46 -7.29 -5.93
C LYS A 235 28.42 -5.82 -6.39
N ASP A 236 28.50 -5.55 -7.69
CA ASP A 236 28.79 -4.19 -8.19
C ASP A 236 27.63 -3.53 -8.96
N SER A 237 26.47 -4.17 -9.06
CA SER A 237 25.30 -3.60 -9.78
C SER A 237 24.00 -4.27 -9.35
N PRO A 238 22.88 -3.52 -9.26
CA PRO A 238 21.57 -4.13 -9.05
C PRO A 238 21.30 -5.13 -10.18
N PRO A 239 20.98 -6.38 -9.85
CA PRO A 239 20.89 -7.43 -10.85
C PRO A 239 19.73 -7.15 -11.80
N PRO A 240 19.91 -7.34 -13.13
CA PRO A 240 18.81 -7.19 -14.06
C PRO A 240 17.73 -8.22 -13.71
N ILE A 241 16.48 -7.75 -13.63
CA ILE A 241 15.34 -8.60 -13.35
C ILE A 241 14.90 -9.24 -14.67
N GLN A 242 14.85 -10.56 -14.69
CA GLN A 242 14.25 -11.35 -15.75
C GLN A 242 12.81 -11.66 -15.39
N ARG A 243 11.89 -11.41 -16.31
CA ARG A 243 10.47 -11.70 -16.13
C ARG A 243 10.13 -13.01 -16.84
N VAL A 244 9.45 -13.92 -16.13
CA VAL A 244 8.85 -15.12 -16.69
C VAL A 244 7.36 -15.14 -16.33
N ALA A 245 6.50 -15.12 -17.35
CA ALA A 245 5.06 -15.23 -17.16
C ALA A 245 4.64 -16.69 -17.32
N VAL A 246 3.95 -17.24 -16.32
CA VAL A 246 3.43 -18.60 -16.29
C VAL A 246 1.91 -18.52 -16.39
N PRO A 247 1.26 -19.12 -17.41
CA PRO A 247 -0.18 -19.00 -17.67
C PRO A 247 -0.99 -19.89 -16.72
N VAL A 248 -0.84 -19.67 -15.42
CA VAL A 248 -1.53 -20.38 -14.34
C VAL A 248 -2.10 -19.33 -13.40
N GLY A 249 -3.43 -19.28 -13.29
CA GLY A 249 -4.14 -18.33 -12.43
C GLY A 249 -4.05 -18.65 -10.94
N ARG A 250 -4.40 -17.65 -10.13
CA ARG A 250 -4.33 -17.71 -8.66
C ARG A 250 -5.15 -18.87 -8.08
N ASP A 251 -6.36 -19.09 -8.58
CA ASP A 251 -7.24 -20.15 -8.06
C ASP A 251 -6.64 -21.54 -8.24
N LYS A 252 -6.08 -21.82 -9.42
CA LYS A 252 -5.41 -23.11 -9.68
C LYS A 252 -4.19 -23.31 -8.76
N ILE A 253 -3.40 -22.26 -8.52
CA ILE A 253 -2.27 -22.33 -7.57
C ILE A 253 -2.78 -22.58 -6.16
N ARG A 254 -3.79 -21.82 -5.71
CA ARG A 254 -4.40 -21.96 -4.38
C ARG A 254 -4.90 -23.39 -4.17
N ASP A 255 -5.68 -23.92 -5.11
CA ASP A 255 -6.27 -25.25 -4.99
C ASP A 255 -5.19 -26.34 -4.97
N THR A 256 -4.11 -26.17 -5.75
CA THR A 256 -2.94 -27.06 -5.72
C THR A 256 -2.21 -27.00 -4.37
N VAL A 257 -2.00 -25.81 -3.81
CA VAL A 257 -1.36 -25.62 -2.50
C VAL A 257 -2.22 -26.18 -1.37
N LEU A 258 -3.55 -25.97 -1.42
CA LEU A 258 -4.48 -26.53 -0.44
C LEU A 258 -4.51 -28.06 -0.49
N LEU A 259 -4.51 -28.63 -1.69
CA LEU A 259 -4.37 -30.08 -1.87
C LEU A 259 -3.05 -30.56 -1.27
N PHE A 260 -1.92 -29.98 -1.67
CA PHE A 260 -0.60 -30.34 -1.15
C PHE A 260 -0.53 -30.26 0.38
N HIS A 261 -1.08 -29.19 0.98
CA HIS A 261 -1.14 -29.04 2.43
C HIS A 261 -1.96 -30.14 3.10
N LYS A 262 -3.13 -30.48 2.54
CA LYS A 262 -3.97 -31.59 3.02
C LYS A 262 -3.24 -32.92 2.95
N GLU A 263 -2.48 -33.15 1.88
CA GLU A 263 -1.68 -34.37 1.71
C GLU A 263 -0.55 -34.49 2.72
N LEU A 264 0.17 -33.40 2.99
CA LEU A 264 1.17 -33.35 4.05
C LEU A 264 0.57 -33.64 5.42
N GLN A 265 -0.62 -33.09 5.72
CA GLN A 265 -1.30 -33.32 6.99
C GLN A 265 -1.84 -34.73 7.16
N ALA A 266 -2.24 -35.38 6.06
CA ALA A 266 -2.74 -36.75 6.07
C ALA A 266 -1.64 -37.78 6.38
N GLY A 267 -0.37 -37.36 6.45
CA GLY A 267 0.75 -38.24 6.79
C GLY A 267 0.97 -39.36 5.77
N ARG A 268 0.62 -39.13 4.50
CA ARG A 268 0.93 -40.12 3.46
C ARG A 268 2.44 -40.23 3.32
N ASP A 269 2.96 -41.40 3.66
CA ASP A 269 4.29 -41.85 3.28
C ASP A 269 4.46 -41.65 1.76
N ASP A 270 5.57 -41.04 1.42
CA ASP A 270 6.01 -40.42 0.17
C ASP A 270 6.34 -41.41 -0.96
N TRP A 271 5.47 -42.39 -1.21
CA TRP A 271 5.63 -43.31 -2.35
C TRP A 271 5.26 -42.71 -3.72
N GLU A 272 4.70 -41.49 -3.79
CA GLU A 272 4.32 -40.78 -5.04
C GLU A 272 5.36 -39.76 -5.56
N SER A 273 6.62 -39.82 -5.12
CA SER A 273 7.71 -38.97 -5.64
C SER A 273 7.99 -39.15 -7.15
N THR A 274 7.39 -40.14 -7.82
CA THR A 274 7.63 -40.44 -9.24
C THR A 274 6.76 -39.67 -10.23
N ARG A 275 5.69 -38.97 -9.79
CA ARG A 275 4.72 -38.34 -10.71
C ARG A 275 5.00 -36.89 -11.07
N TYR A 276 5.87 -36.20 -10.33
CA TYR A 276 6.20 -34.79 -10.55
C TYR A 276 7.57 -34.56 -11.19
N LEU A 277 8.24 -35.61 -11.69
CA LEU A 277 9.55 -35.57 -12.36
C LEU A 277 9.49 -35.99 -13.83
N ILE A 278 8.47 -35.55 -14.58
CA ILE A 278 8.46 -35.66 -16.06
C ILE A 278 8.43 -34.27 -16.67
#